data_AF-A0A9N9LYR8-F1
#
_entry.id   AF-A0A9N9LYR8-F1
#
_cell.length_a   1.000
_cell.length_b   1.000
_cell.length_c   1.000
_cell.angle_alpha   90.00
_cell.angle_beta   90.00
_cell.angle_gamma   90.00
#
_symmetry.space_group_name_H-M   'P 1'
#
loop_
_entity.id
_entity.type
_entity.pdbx_description
1 polymer ?
#
loop_
_entity_poly.entity_id
_entity_poly.type
_entity_poly.pdbx_seq_one_letter_code
_entity_poly.pdbx_strand_id
1 'polypeptide(L)'
;MVIFNILALTLCAFSPVSSRLLPRQVFPNSTSESSPNPIGHLYPTSVTGTLNGTVSLVPIPYSLARSIIPSQYGILTKAYEALLPGFPKDSYPLLIRVPLDHDLEFGGLHLVPDFQVDL
;
A
#
# COMPACT_ATOMS: atom_id res chain seq x y z
N MET A 1 -48.44 -12.24 23.69
CA MET A 1 -47.45 -12.14 22.59
C MET A 1 -46.97 -10.70 22.40
N VAL A 2 -46.62 -9.98 23.48
CA VAL A 2 -46.16 -8.57 23.45
C VAL A 2 -44.84 -8.40 24.23
N ILE A 3 -44.61 -9.25 25.23
CA ILE A 3 -43.42 -9.20 26.10
C ILE A 3 -42.12 -9.61 25.37
N PHE A 4 -42.20 -10.49 24.36
CA PHE A 4 -41.01 -10.95 23.61
C PHE A 4 -40.42 -9.89 22.67
N ASN A 5 -41.23 -8.95 22.17
CA ASN A 5 -40.78 -7.90 21.25
C ASN A 5 -40.09 -6.73 21.98
N ILE A 6 -40.32 -6.56 23.28
CA ILE A 6 -39.68 -5.49 24.06
C ILE A 6 -38.23 -5.88 24.44
N LEU A 7 -37.95 -7.18 24.60
CA LEU A 7 -36.60 -7.66 24.93
C LEU A 7 -35.62 -7.59 23.73
N ALA A 8 -36.12 -7.70 22.50
CA ALA A 8 -35.29 -7.57 21.30
C ALA A 8 -34.88 -6.10 21.03
N LEU A 9 -35.70 -5.13 21.43
CA LEU A 9 -35.43 -3.71 21.22
C LEU A 9 -34.41 -3.14 22.22
N THR A 10 -34.31 -3.72 23.42
CA THR A 10 -33.37 -3.25 24.46
C THR A 10 -31.94 -3.77 24.28
N LEU A 11 -31.71 -4.87 23.56
CA LEU A 11 -30.34 -5.36 23.29
C LEU A 11 -29.59 -4.57 22.20
N CYS A 12 -30.27 -3.85 21.30
CA CYS A 12 -29.60 -3.03 20.29
C CYS A 12 -29.13 -1.66 20.80
N ALA A 13 -29.60 -1.21 21.97
CA ALA A 13 -29.26 0.11 22.52
C ALA A 13 -27.91 0.15 23.27
N PHE A 14 -27.28 -1.01 23.48
CA PHE A 14 -26.01 -1.15 24.22
C PHE A 14 -24.86 -1.73 23.39
N SER A 15 -24.84 -1.50 22.07
CA SER A 15 -23.59 -1.63 21.32
C SER A 15 -22.79 -0.34 21.45
N PRO A 16 -21.71 -0.28 22.25
CA PRO A 16 -20.73 0.78 22.10
C PRO A 16 -20.02 0.54 20.77
N VAL A 17 -20.57 1.07 19.68
CA VAL A 17 -19.80 1.28 18.46
C VAL A 17 -18.80 2.38 18.82
N SER A 18 -17.68 1.95 19.38
CA SER A 18 -16.53 2.81 19.61
C SER A 18 -15.93 3.08 18.23
N SER A 19 -16.44 4.11 17.56
CA SER A 19 -15.81 4.71 16.40
C SER A 19 -14.49 5.31 16.87
N ARG A 20 -13.45 4.47 17.02
CA ARG A 20 -12.08 4.97 17.14
C ARG A 20 -11.77 5.63 15.81
N LEU A 21 -11.96 6.95 15.76
CA LEU A 21 -11.33 7.79 14.76
C LEU A 21 -9.84 7.50 14.86
N LEU A 22 -9.32 6.72 13.90
CA LEU A 22 -7.88 6.57 13.76
C LEU A 22 -7.32 8.00 13.62
N PRO A 23 -6.29 8.38 14.40
CA PRO A 23 -5.64 9.66 14.20
C PRO A 23 -5.31 9.76 12.72
N ARG A 24 -5.74 10.84 12.06
CA ARG A 24 -5.31 11.14 10.70
C ARG A 24 -3.79 11.21 10.76
N GLN A 25 -3.11 10.15 10.29
CA GLN A 25 -1.67 10.19 10.11
C GLN A 25 -1.43 11.23 9.02
N VAL A 26 -0.99 12.41 9.45
CA VAL A 26 -0.34 13.37 8.56
C VAL A 26 0.98 12.71 8.21
N PHE A 27 1.00 12.02 7.08
CA PHE A 27 2.27 11.59 6.50
C PHE A 27 3.05 12.86 6.19
N PRO A 28 4.32 12.99 6.62
CA PRO A 28 5.16 14.08 6.16
C PRO A 28 5.13 14.09 4.62
N ASN A 29 5.16 15.28 4.01
CA ASN A 29 5.26 15.43 2.57
C ASN A 29 6.26 14.38 2.05
N SER A 30 5.80 13.51 1.15
CA SER A 30 6.68 12.55 0.49
C SER A 30 7.72 13.37 -0.27
N THR A 31 8.94 13.48 0.27
CA THR A 31 10.03 14.06 -0.49
C THR A 31 10.34 13.09 -1.61
N SER A 32 10.15 13.55 -2.84
CA SER A 32 10.68 12.82 -3.98
C SER A 32 12.17 13.07 -3.99
N GLU A 33 12.94 12.15 -3.42
CA GLU A 33 14.38 12.15 -3.63
C GLU A 33 14.63 11.70 -5.08
N SER A 34 14.86 12.68 -5.96
CA SER A 34 15.26 12.46 -7.35
C SER A 34 16.79 12.50 -7.45
N SER A 35 17.36 11.57 -8.22
CA SER A 35 18.78 11.56 -8.56
C SER A 35 18.98 11.43 -10.06
N PRO A 36 20.00 12.07 -10.64
CA PRO A 36 20.31 11.92 -12.06
C PRO A 36 20.58 10.47 -12.46
N ASN A 37 20.35 10.15 -13.72
CA ASN A 37 20.53 8.86 -14.34
C ASN A 37 22.02 8.50 -14.38
N PRO A 38 22.48 7.53 -13.56
CA PRO A 38 23.90 7.27 -13.44
C PRO A 38 24.46 6.50 -14.65
N ILE A 39 23.62 5.98 -15.55
CA ILE A 39 24.04 5.06 -16.60
C ILE A 39 23.76 5.55 -18.03
N GLY A 40 23.19 6.74 -18.23
CA GLY A 40 22.87 7.24 -19.57
C GLY A 40 24.08 7.29 -20.51
N HIS A 41 25.23 7.69 -19.97
CA HIS A 41 26.51 7.71 -20.71
C HIS A 41 27.03 6.31 -21.11
N LEU A 42 26.62 5.24 -20.41
CA LEU A 42 27.05 3.87 -20.72
C LEU A 42 26.27 3.27 -21.89
N TYR A 43 25.06 3.77 -22.15
CA TYR A 43 24.16 3.24 -23.16
C TYR A 43 23.67 4.33 -24.12
N PRO A 44 24.56 4.96 -24.91
CA PRO A 44 24.23 6.13 -25.72
C PRO A 44 23.22 5.87 -26.85
N THR A 45 23.03 4.60 -27.23
CA THR A 45 22.05 4.20 -28.26
C THR A 45 20.78 3.60 -27.68
N SER A 46 20.62 3.62 -26.36
CA SER A 46 19.45 3.08 -25.65
C SER A 46 18.75 4.20 -24.89
N VAL A 47 17.46 4.00 -24.63
CA VAL A 47 16.74 4.83 -23.68
C VAL A 47 17.06 4.32 -22.28
N THR A 48 17.53 5.20 -21.40
CA THR A 48 17.82 4.91 -20.00
C THR A 48 17.01 5.84 -19.10
N GLY A 49 16.83 5.47 -17.84
CA GLY A 49 16.19 6.31 -16.85
C GLY A 49 16.42 5.80 -15.44
N THR A 50 15.89 6.53 -14.47
CA THR A 50 15.91 6.12 -13.06
C THR A 50 14.52 5.70 -12.62
N LEU A 51 14.45 4.66 -11.78
CA LEU A 51 13.21 4.17 -11.19
C LEU A 51 13.38 4.10 -9.68
N ASN A 52 12.91 5.14 -8.99
CA ASN A 52 12.83 5.16 -7.53
C ASN A 52 11.48 4.60 -7.11
N GLY A 53 11.39 3.92 -5.96
CA GLY A 53 10.12 3.34 -5.57
C GLY A 53 10.00 3.09 -4.09
N THR A 54 8.81 3.38 -3.56
CA THR A 54 8.46 3.00 -2.19
C THR A 54 7.70 1.68 -2.21
N VAL A 55 8.15 0.76 -1.37
CA VAL A 55 7.45 -0.50 -1.11
C VAL A 55 6.98 -0.50 0.34
N SER A 56 5.71 -0.79 0.55
CA SER A 56 5.12 -0.85 1.89
C SER A 56 4.26 -2.10 2.06
N LEU A 57 4.31 -2.67 3.26
CA LEU A 57 3.44 -3.77 3.66
C LEU A 57 2.37 -3.23 4.61
N VAL A 58 1.12 -3.25 4.15
CA VAL A 58 -0.03 -2.76 4.91
C VAL A 58 -0.80 -3.96 5.46
N PRO A 59 -1.02 -4.04 6.79
CA PRO A 59 -1.84 -5.09 7.37
C PRO A 59 -3.31 -4.83 7.03
N ILE A 60 -3.94 -5.80 6.35
CA ILE A 60 -5.38 -5.77 6.06
C ILE A 60 -6.08 -6.98 6.70
N PRO A 61 -7.39 -6.87 7.00
CA PRO A 61 -8.15 -8.03 7.47
C PRO A 61 -8.16 -9.16 6.45
N TYR A 62 -8.08 -10.43 6.89
CA TYR A 62 -8.18 -11.59 6.00
C TYR A 62 -9.50 -11.65 5.23
N SER A 63 -10.59 -11.14 5.81
CA SER A 63 -11.88 -11.05 5.12
C SER A 63 -11.78 -10.19 3.86
N LEU A 64 -11.04 -9.08 3.92
CA LEU A 64 -10.78 -8.22 2.76
C LEU A 64 -9.81 -8.89 1.78
N ALA A 65 -8.72 -9.48 2.27
CA ALA A 65 -7.83 -10.24 1.39
C ALA A 65 -8.59 -11.34 0.64
N ARG A 66 -9.52 -12.02 1.31
CA ARG A 66 -10.29 -13.11 0.74
C ARG A 66 -11.31 -12.66 -0.30
N SER A 67 -11.88 -11.46 -0.18
CA SER A 67 -12.80 -10.92 -1.18
C SER A 67 -12.08 -10.50 -2.47
N ILE A 68 -10.76 -10.25 -2.41
CA ILE A 68 -9.94 -9.83 -3.56
C ILE A 68 -9.28 -11.06 -4.21
N ILE A 69 -8.68 -11.94 -3.42
CA ILE A 69 -7.97 -13.10 -3.94
C ILE A 69 -9.02 -14.13 -4.42
N PRO A 70 -8.92 -14.68 -5.64
CA PRO A 70 -9.83 -15.72 -6.10
C PRO A 70 -9.76 -17.01 -5.26
N SER A 71 -10.90 -17.68 -5.04
CA SER A 71 -11.02 -18.81 -4.09
C SER A 71 -10.20 -20.04 -4.48
N GLN A 72 -9.84 -20.20 -5.75
CA GLN A 72 -8.93 -21.25 -6.21
C GLN A 72 -7.50 -21.11 -5.68
N TYR A 73 -7.13 -19.91 -5.19
CA TYR A 73 -5.82 -19.67 -4.60
C TYR A 73 -5.93 -19.63 -3.07
N GLY A 74 -5.19 -20.53 -2.42
CA GLY A 74 -5.02 -20.54 -0.97
C GLY A 74 -4.16 -19.37 -0.48
N ILE A 75 -4.41 -18.93 0.75
CA ILE A 75 -3.56 -17.95 1.43
C ILE A 75 -2.51 -18.72 2.23
N LEU A 76 -1.23 -18.49 1.94
CA LEU A 76 -0.11 -19.21 2.55
C LEU A 76 0.28 -18.61 3.91
N THR A 77 -0.61 -18.67 4.90
CA THR A 77 -0.44 -17.97 6.19
C THR A 77 0.87 -18.25 6.90
N LYS A 78 1.23 -19.52 7.03
CA LYS A 78 2.48 -19.92 7.67
C LYS A 78 3.72 -19.35 7.00
N ALA A 79 3.68 -19.12 5.68
CA ALA A 79 4.86 -18.68 4.93
C ALA A 79 5.22 -17.23 5.23
N TYR A 80 4.27 -16.29 5.12
CA TYR A 80 4.59 -14.89 5.41
C TYR A 80 4.71 -14.61 6.90
N GLU A 81 4.01 -15.33 7.78
CA GLU A 81 4.24 -15.21 9.23
C GLU A 81 5.68 -15.58 9.62
N ALA A 82 6.25 -16.60 8.95
CA ALA A 82 7.66 -16.96 9.13
C ALA A 82 8.63 -15.93 8.53
N LEU A 83 8.26 -15.31 7.40
CA LEU A 83 9.10 -14.29 6.73
C LEU A 83 9.00 -12.91 7.38
N LEU A 84 7.94 -12.63 8.14
CA LEU A 84 7.66 -11.33 8.74
C LEU A 84 7.37 -11.48 10.25
N PRO A 85 8.37 -11.81 11.08
CA PRO A 85 8.18 -12.19 12.49
C PRO A 85 7.63 -11.07 13.41
N GLY A 86 7.53 -9.83 12.91
CA GLY A 86 6.93 -8.69 13.62
C GLY A 86 5.63 -8.18 12.99
N PHE A 87 5.10 -8.86 11.96
CA PHE A 87 3.88 -8.42 11.30
C PHE A 87 2.66 -8.66 12.21
N PRO A 88 1.63 -7.78 12.17
CA PRO A 88 0.46 -7.97 13.02
C PRO A 88 -0.19 -9.34 12.80
N LYS A 89 -0.49 -10.03 13.91
CA LYS A 89 -1.24 -11.29 13.89
C LYS A 89 -2.62 -11.08 13.26
N ASP A 90 -3.17 -12.15 12.70
CA ASP A 90 -4.50 -12.17 12.11
C ASP A 90 -4.71 -11.16 10.96
N SER A 91 -3.61 -10.76 10.30
CA SER A 91 -3.64 -9.81 9.19
C SER A 91 -2.90 -10.32 7.96
N TYR A 92 -3.45 -10.01 6.79
CA TYR A 92 -2.83 -10.32 5.50
C TYR A 92 -1.90 -9.17 5.10
N PRO A 93 -0.66 -9.45 4.63
CA PRO A 93 0.25 -8.41 4.17
C PRO A 93 -0.11 -7.96 2.75
N LEU A 94 -0.76 -6.80 2.63
CA LEU A 94 -0.94 -6.13 1.35
C LEU A 94 0.36 -5.42 0.94
N LEU A 95 0.95 -5.85 -0.17
CA LEU A 95 2.10 -5.19 -0.77
C LEU A 95 1.64 -3.99 -1.63
N ILE A 96 2.01 -2.80 -1.22
CA ILE A 96 1.83 -1.57 -2.01
C ILE A 96 3.19 -1.19 -2.60
N ARG A 97 3.20 -0.92 -3.91
CA ARG A 97 4.39 -0.43 -4.62
C ARG A 97 4.01 0.86 -5.33
N VAL A 98 4.78 1.90 -5.07
CA VAL A 98 4.63 3.21 -5.71
C VAL A 98 5.97 3.53 -6.37
N PRO A 99 6.18 3.06 -7.62
CA PRO A 99 7.33 3.45 -8.40
C PRO A 99 7.16 4.88 -8.93
N LEU A 100 8.29 5.54 -9.12
CA LEU A 100 8.48 6.82 -9.77
C LEU A 100 9.56 6.62 -10.82
N ASP A 101 9.18 6.75 -12.07
CA ASP A 101 10.07 6.82 -13.21
C ASP A 101 10.41 8.28 -13.51
N HIS A 102 11.70 8.55 -13.68
CA HIS A 102 12.21 9.91 -13.83
C HIS A 102 13.54 9.90 -14.58
N ASP A 103 13.95 11.08 -15.02
CA ASP A 103 15.22 11.29 -15.71
C ASP A 103 15.49 10.40 -16.93
N LEU A 104 14.51 10.36 -17.84
CA LEU A 104 14.59 9.60 -19.08
C LEU A 104 15.56 10.28 -20.06
N GLU A 105 16.55 9.53 -20.53
CA GLU A 105 17.60 10.00 -21.41
C GLU A 105 17.77 9.11 -22.65
N PHE A 106 18.23 9.70 -23.76
CA PHE A 106 18.75 8.99 -24.92
C PHE A 106 19.94 9.76 -25.50
N GLY A 107 21.07 9.09 -25.69
CA GLY A 107 22.29 9.74 -26.19
C GLY A 107 22.80 10.86 -25.27
N GLY A 108 22.53 10.80 -23.97
CA GLY A 108 22.88 11.84 -22.99
C GLY A 108 22.01 13.11 -23.06
N LEU A 109 20.88 13.05 -23.78
CA LEU A 109 19.88 14.11 -23.83
C LEU A 109 18.66 13.73 -22.99
N HIS A 110 18.26 14.61 -22.08
CA HIS A 110 17.01 14.47 -21.34
C HIS A 110 15.81 14.57 -22.29
N LEU A 111 14.97 13.55 -22.29
CA LEU A 111 13.86 13.40 -23.23
C LEU A 111 12.56 14.03 -22.73
N VAL A 112 12.33 13.99 -21.42
CA VAL A 112 11.06 14.42 -20.81
C VAL A 112 11.37 15.11 -19.48
N PRO A 113 10.77 16.29 -19.20
CA PRO A 113 10.78 16.86 -17.86
C PRO A 113 10.15 15.89 -16.86
N ASP A 114 10.67 15.82 -15.64
CA ASP A 114 10.09 14.95 -14.62
C ASP A 114 8.60 15.26 -14.41
N PHE A 115 7.81 14.19 -14.30
CA PHE A 115 6.34 14.30 -14.18
C PHE A 115 5.87 14.77 -12.80
N GLN A 116 6.79 15.28 -11.98
CA GLN A 116 6.52 15.77 -10.64
C GLN A 116 6.43 17.30 -10.65
N VAL A 117 5.39 17.83 -10.03
CA VAL A 117 5.34 19.25 -9.67
C VAL A 117 6.20 19.46 -8.43
N ASP A 118 7.12 20.41 -8.47
CA ASP A 118 7.85 20.88 -7.29
C ASP A 118 6.82 21.33 -6.23
N LEU A 119 6.64 20.57 -5.15
CA LEU A 119 5.76 20.88 -4.02
C LEU A 119 6.56 21.07 -2.73
#